data_AF-A0A6A3AG65-F1
#
_entry.id   AF-A0A6A3AG65-F1
#
_cell.length_a   1.000
_cell.length_b   1.000
_cell.length_c   1.000
_cell.angle_alpha   90.00
_cell.angle_beta   90.00
_cell.angle_gamma   90.00
#
_symmetry.space_group_name_H-M   'P 1'
#
loop_
_entity.id
_entity.type
_entity.pdbx_description
1 polymer ?
#
loop_
_entity_poly.entity_id
_entity_poly.type
_entity_poly.pdbx_seq_one_letter_code
_entity_poly.pdbx_strand_id
1 'polypeptide(L)'
;MPGYIQISSRFLVFKKISLLSFIPGMSLGAIFSVTDSVCTLQVLNQDETPLLCSAVFGEGVVNDATSILLFNAIQKFDLSHITPSIFMEFTGNFLHFFITSTLLGVGVGLISAYVIKKVYMGRHSTDR
;
A
#
# COMPACT_ATOMS: atom_id res chain seq x y z
N MET A 1 6.90 41.26 31.04
CA MET A 1 7.32 40.40 29.90
C MET A 1 7.34 38.87 30.15
N PRO A 2 6.98 38.28 31.31
CA PRO A 2 6.96 36.81 31.46
C PRO A 2 5.70 36.11 30.89
N GLY A 3 4.57 36.82 30.78
CA GLY A 3 3.30 36.22 30.30
C GLY A 3 3.33 35.79 28.82
N TYR A 4 4.05 36.52 27.96
CA TYR A 4 4.12 36.23 26.52
C TYR A 4 4.90 34.94 26.22
N ILE A 5 5.98 34.72 26.97
CA ILE A 5 6.82 33.51 26.88
C ILE A 5 6.01 32.29 27.30
N GLN A 6 5.20 32.40 28.36
CA GLN A 6 4.37 31.31 28.85
C GLN A 6 3.24 30.93 27.88
N ILE A 7 2.61 31.91 27.22
CA ILE A 7 1.57 31.67 26.20
C ILE A 7 2.17 31.02 24.94
N SER A 8 3.35 31.48 24.50
CA SER A 8 4.05 30.90 23.34
C SER A 8 4.48 29.44 23.60
N SER A 9 4.97 29.13 24.81
CA SER A 9 5.29 27.76 25.22
C SER A 9 4.08 26.84 25.25
N ARG A 10 2.93 27.32 25.76
CA ARG A 10 1.68 26.53 25.78
C ARG A 10 1.14 26.28 24.36
N PHE A 11 1.26 27.25 23.47
CA PHE A 11 0.87 27.11 22.07
C PHE A 11 1.77 26.10 21.33
N LEU A 12 3.08 26.13 21.58
CA LEU A 12 4.04 25.18 21.00
C LEU A 12 3.79 23.75 21.49
N VAL A 13 3.48 23.58 22.77
CA VAL A 13 3.09 22.29 23.35
C VAL A 13 1.78 21.79 22.74
N PHE A 14 0.76 22.65 22.60
CA PHE A 14 -0.51 22.29 21.96
C PHE A 14 -0.33 21.86 20.50
N LYS A 15 0.47 22.61 19.72
CA LYS A 15 0.81 22.25 18.33
C LYS A 15 1.56 20.91 18.28
N LYS A 16 2.48 20.67 19.21
CA LYS A 16 3.23 19.40 19.28
C LYS A 16 2.33 18.22 19.65
N ILE A 17 1.38 18.39 20.58
CA ILE A 17 0.41 17.35 20.97
C ILE A 17 -0.53 17.06 19.80
N SER A 18 -1.08 18.09 19.16
CA SER A 18 -1.97 17.93 18.00
C SER A 18 -1.31 17.20 16.84
N LEU A 19 -0.03 17.49 16.58
CA LEU A 19 0.76 16.88 15.51
C LEU A 19 1.18 15.44 15.86
N LEU A 20 1.49 15.17 17.14
CA LEU A 20 1.74 13.82 17.66
C LEU A 20 0.50 12.93 17.57
N SER A 21 -0.71 13.49 17.69
CA SER A 21 -1.97 12.74 17.53
C SER A 21 -2.40 12.55 16.07
N PHE A 22 -1.88 13.34 15.13
CA PHE A 22 -2.29 13.31 13.72
C PHE A 22 -1.62 12.20 12.90
N ILE A 23 -0.31 12.00 13.05
CA ILE A 23 0.43 10.91 12.36
C ILE A 23 -0.16 9.52 12.66
N PRO A 24 -0.44 9.16 13.93
CA PRO A 24 -1.06 7.88 14.25
C PRO A 24 -2.45 7.75 13.63
N GLY A 25 -3.24 8.83 13.61
CA GLY A 25 -4.58 8.84 13.02
C GLY A 25 -4.57 8.58 11.51
N MET A 26 -3.67 9.22 10.77
CA MET A 26 -3.51 8.96 9.33
C MET A 26 -2.97 7.56 9.05
N SER A 27 -2.01 7.09 9.87
CA SER A 27 -1.43 5.76 9.72
C SER A 27 -2.46 4.66 9.99
N LEU A 28 -3.28 4.82 11.03
CA LEU A 28 -4.42 3.96 11.33
C LEU A 28 -5.45 4.00 10.19
N GLY A 29 -5.74 5.18 9.64
CA GLY A 29 -6.62 5.31 8.47
C GLY A 29 -6.10 4.57 7.24
N ALA A 30 -4.79 4.61 6.98
CA ALA A 30 -4.18 3.86 5.88
C ALA A 30 -4.27 2.33 6.09
N ILE A 31 -4.09 1.86 7.32
CA ILE A 31 -4.24 0.44 7.67
C ILE A 31 -5.71 0.00 7.56
N PHE A 32 -6.65 0.80 8.09
CA PHE A 32 -8.09 0.48 8.05
C PHE A 32 -8.73 0.68 6.68
N SER A 33 -8.09 1.39 5.76
CA SER A 33 -8.54 1.53 4.37
C SER A 33 -8.43 0.21 3.59
N VAL A 34 -7.72 -0.79 4.12
CA VAL A 34 -7.71 -2.14 3.55
C VAL A 34 -9.08 -2.79 3.77
N THR A 35 -9.85 -2.93 2.69
CA THR A 35 -11.05 -3.76 2.63
C THR A 35 -10.65 -5.22 2.64
N ASP A 36 -11.12 -5.97 3.65
CA ASP A 36 -10.90 -7.41 3.73
C ASP A 36 -11.78 -8.14 2.70
N SER A 37 -11.21 -8.36 1.51
CA SER A 37 -11.84 -9.09 0.42
C SER A 37 -11.74 -10.62 0.62
N VAL A 38 -10.98 -11.10 1.62
CA VAL A 38 -10.82 -12.53 1.96
C VAL A 38 -12.09 -13.07 2.61
N CYS A 39 -12.75 -12.27 3.46
CA CYS A 39 -14.05 -12.60 4.04
C CYS A 39 -15.13 -12.81 2.94
N THR A 40 -15.07 -12.02 1.86
CA THR A 40 -16.00 -12.15 0.73
C THR A 40 -15.70 -13.37 -0.15
N LEU A 41 -14.42 -13.69 -0.34
CA LEU A 41 -13.96 -14.86 -1.11
C LEU A 41 -14.33 -16.20 -0.47
N GLN A 42 -14.42 -16.28 0.86
CA GLN A 42 -14.79 -17.52 1.57
C GLN A 42 -16.29 -17.86 1.47
N VAL A 43 -17.13 -16.87 1.17
CA VAL A 43 -18.58 -17.03 1.04
C VAL A 43 -19.02 -17.13 -0.42
N LEU A 44 -18.21 -16.62 -1.36
CA LEU A 44 -18.53 -16.62 -2.78
C LEU A 44 -18.15 -17.96 -3.43
N ASN A 45 -19.11 -18.58 -4.12
CA ASN A 45 -18.88 -19.86 -4.80
C ASN A 45 -18.11 -19.63 -6.11
N GLN A 46 -16.87 -20.13 -6.19
CA GLN A 46 -15.95 -19.93 -7.32
C GLN A 46 -16.49 -20.48 -8.66
N ASP A 47 -17.36 -21.48 -8.60
CA ASP A 47 -17.93 -22.14 -9.78
C ASP A 47 -19.10 -21.36 -10.41
N GLU A 48 -19.80 -20.51 -9.65
CA GLU A 48 -20.95 -19.74 -10.15
C GLU A 48 -20.55 -18.34 -10.67
N THR A 49 -19.51 -17.70 -10.09
CA THR A 49 -19.10 -16.33 -10.47
C THR A 49 -17.57 -16.14 -10.51
N PRO A 50 -16.86 -16.79 -11.45
CA PRO A 50 -15.39 -16.78 -11.52
C PRO A 50 -14.78 -15.38 -11.75
N LEU A 51 -15.53 -14.49 -12.42
CA LEU A 51 -15.11 -13.10 -12.67
C LEU A 51 -15.11 -12.27 -11.38
N LEU A 52 -16.12 -12.42 -10.52
CA LEU A 52 -16.18 -11.70 -9.25
C LEU A 52 -15.10 -12.19 -8.29
N CYS A 53 -14.90 -13.51 -8.21
CA CYS A 53 -13.83 -14.08 -7.40
C CYS A 53 -12.44 -13.55 -7.82
N SER A 54 -12.17 -13.46 -9.12
CA SER A 54 -10.89 -12.95 -9.63
C SER A 54 -10.72 -11.45 -9.37
N ALA A 55 -11.79 -10.68 -9.50
CA ALA A 55 -11.78 -9.24 -9.23
C ALA A 55 -11.57 -8.92 -7.74
N VAL A 56 -12.28 -9.61 -6.84
CA VAL A 56 -12.19 -9.44 -5.38
C VAL A 56 -10.82 -9.88 -4.86
N PHE A 57 -10.24 -10.94 -5.44
CA PHE A 57 -8.84 -11.32 -5.18
C PHE A 57 -7.87 -10.23 -5.63
N GLY A 58 -8.05 -9.72 -6.85
CA GLY A 58 -7.23 -8.62 -7.38
C GLY A 58 -7.31 -7.35 -6.53
N GLU A 59 -8.51 -6.98 -6.10
CA GLU A 59 -8.75 -5.85 -5.19
C GLU A 59 -7.97 -6.03 -3.89
N GLY A 60 -8.08 -7.20 -3.24
CA GLY A 60 -7.38 -7.49 -1.99
C GLY A 60 -5.87 -7.38 -2.11
N VAL A 61 -5.28 -7.96 -3.18
CA VAL A 61 -3.83 -7.90 -3.41
C VAL A 61 -3.35 -6.48 -3.67
N VAL A 62 -4.09 -5.71 -4.48
CA VAL A 62 -3.74 -4.31 -4.75
C VAL A 62 -3.89 -3.45 -3.50
N ASN A 63 -4.92 -3.71 -2.69
CA ASN A 63 -5.18 -2.95 -1.48
C ASN A 63 -4.13 -3.24 -0.37
N ASP A 64 -3.69 -4.50 -0.25
CA ASP A 64 -2.59 -4.88 0.64
C ASP A 64 -1.28 -4.16 0.26
N ALA A 65 -0.90 -4.20 -1.03
CA ALA A 65 0.28 -3.48 -1.52
C ALA A 65 0.18 -1.96 -1.34
N THR A 66 -1.00 -1.38 -1.55
CA THR A 66 -1.26 0.06 -1.46
C THR A 66 -1.17 0.55 -0.03
N SER A 67 -1.75 -0.17 0.93
CA SER A 67 -1.74 0.21 2.33
C SER A 67 -0.34 0.17 2.95
N ILE A 68 0.48 -0.83 2.59
CA ILE A 68 1.88 -0.91 3.00
C ILE A 68 2.66 0.31 2.48
N LEU A 69 2.46 0.65 1.20
CA LEU A 69 3.16 1.77 0.57
C LEU A 69 2.69 3.12 1.13
N LEU A 70 1.38 3.28 1.38
CA LEU A 70 0.79 4.47 1.98
C LEU A 70 1.22 4.66 3.44
N PHE A 71 1.25 3.58 4.23
CA PHE A 71 1.74 3.59 5.61
C PHE A 71 3.23 3.97 5.67
N ASN A 72 4.07 3.33 4.84
CA ASN A 72 5.49 3.65 4.76
C ASN A 72 5.72 5.11 4.35
N ALA A 73 4.87 5.62 3.47
CA ALA A 73 4.96 7.00 3.04
C ALA A 73 4.56 7.95 4.20
N ILE A 74 3.42 7.72 4.88
CA ILE A 74 2.99 8.51 6.06
C ILE A 74 4.06 8.52 7.17
N GLN A 75 4.72 7.39 7.42
CA GLN A 75 5.82 7.29 8.39
C GLN A 75 7.05 8.13 8.02
N LYS A 76 7.29 8.33 6.72
CA LYS A 76 8.39 9.17 6.21
C LYS A 76 8.01 10.64 6.09
N PHE A 77 6.76 11.01 6.37
CA PHE A 77 6.29 12.38 6.26
C PHE A 77 6.73 13.21 7.47
N ASP A 78 7.78 14.03 7.29
CA ASP A 78 8.25 14.96 8.32
C ASP A 78 7.35 16.21 8.38
N LEU A 79 6.43 16.21 9.34
CA LEU A 79 5.45 17.29 9.56
C LEU A 79 6.07 18.60 10.07
N SER A 80 7.39 18.68 10.27
CA SER A 80 8.06 19.92 10.68
C SER A 80 7.98 21.02 9.61
N HIS A 81 7.88 20.65 8.33
CA HIS A 81 7.78 21.57 7.19
C HIS A 81 6.73 21.07 6.19
N ILE A 82 5.43 21.30 6.46
CA ILE A 82 4.37 20.98 5.48
C ILE A 82 4.43 21.98 4.33
N THR A 83 5.23 21.67 3.32
CA THR A 83 5.27 22.40 2.04
C THR A 83 4.56 21.55 0.99
N PRO A 84 3.68 22.12 0.15
CA PRO A 84 2.98 21.37 -0.90
C PRO A 84 3.93 20.62 -1.87
N SER A 85 5.18 21.09 -1.99
CA SER A 85 6.24 20.41 -2.74
C SER A 85 6.54 18.99 -2.21
N ILE A 86 6.52 18.79 -0.89
CA ILE A 86 6.85 17.50 -0.26
C ILE A 86 5.71 16.50 -0.48
N PHE A 87 4.46 16.97 -0.48
CA PHE A 87 3.32 16.13 -0.84
C PHE A 87 3.40 15.66 -2.30
N MET A 88 3.80 16.54 -3.22
CA MET A 88 3.94 16.18 -4.63
C MET A 88 5.11 15.21 -4.87
N GLU A 89 6.24 15.41 -4.19
CA GLU A 89 7.38 14.49 -4.23
C GLU A 89 7.02 13.10 -3.66
N PHE A 90 6.27 13.08 -2.56
CA PHE A 90 5.74 11.86 -1.95
C PHE A 90 4.82 11.09 -2.90
N THR A 91 3.85 11.78 -3.51
CA THR A 91 2.94 11.15 -4.48
C THR A 91 3.71 10.62 -5.69
N GLY A 92 4.72 11.36 -6.15
CA GLY A 92 5.62 10.92 -7.23
C GLY A 92 6.40 9.66 -6.87
N ASN A 93 7.03 9.64 -5.69
CA ASN A 93 7.76 8.46 -5.20
C ASN A 93 6.84 7.26 -5.01
N PHE A 94 5.64 7.46 -4.46
CA PHE A 94 4.63 6.40 -4.34
C PHE A 94 4.29 5.79 -5.71
N LEU A 95 3.97 6.62 -6.70
CA LEU A 95 3.67 6.14 -8.06
C LEU A 95 4.85 5.40 -8.68
N HIS A 96 6.07 5.91 -8.48
CA HIS A 96 7.30 5.29 -9.00
C HIS A 96 7.52 3.90 -8.40
N PHE A 97 7.42 3.75 -7.07
CA PHE A 97 7.54 2.45 -6.41
C PHE A 97 6.42 1.49 -6.79
N PHE A 98 5.19 1.99 -6.90
CA PHE A 98 4.03 1.20 -7.35
C PHE A 98 4.27 0.63 -8.75
N ILE A 99 4.55 1.49 -9.74
CA ILE A 99 4.74 1.09 -11.14
C ILE A 99 5.94 0.14 -11.26
N THR A 100 7.08 0.47 -10.64
CA THR A 100 8.28 -0.37 -10.71
C THR A 100 8.03 -1.75 -10.10
N SER A 101 7.34 -1.83 -8.96
CA SER A 101 7.02 -3.11 -8.31
C SER A 101 6.03 -3.94 -9.14
N THR A 102 5.02 -3.30 -9.75
CA THR A 102 4.10 -3.97 -10.67
C THR A 102 4.83 -4.52 -11.89
N LEU A 103 5.70 -3.74 -12.52
CA LEU A 103 6.48 -4.17 -13.68
C LEU A 103 7.42 -5.33 -13.35
N LEU A 104 8.11 -5.27 -12.20
CA LEU A 104 8.93 -6.37 -11.72
C LEU A 104 8.10 -7.63 -11.46
N GLY A 105 6.93 -7.49 -10.82
CA GLY A 105 6.00 -8.60 -10.57
C GLY A 105 5.53 -9.26 -11.88
N VAL A 106 5.13 -8.45 -12.87
CA VAL A 106 4.75 -8.95 -14.20
C VAL A 106 5.92 -9.65 -14.89
N GLY A 107 7.12 -9.07 -14.84
CA GLY A 107 8.32 -9.66 -15.43
C GLY A 107 8.65 -11.02 -14.82
N VAL A 108 8.68 -11.12 -13.50
CA VAL A 108 8.93 -12.39 -12.78
C VAL A 108 7.80 -13.40 -13.05
N GLY A 109 6.54 -12.95 -13.09
CA GLY A 109 5.40 -13.80 -13.43
C GLY A 109 5.49 -14.40 -14.84
N LEU A 110 5.86 -13.59 -15.83
CA LEU A 110 6.08 -14.04 -17.21
C LEU A 110 7.25 -15.02 -17.32
N ILE A 111 8.35 -14.76 -16.63
CA ILE A 111 9.51 -15.67 -16.57
C ILE A 111 9.09 -17.00 -15.95
N SER A 112 8.35 -16.97 -14.83
CA SER A 112 7.83 -18.18 -14.18
C SER A 112 6.92 -18.98 -15.11
N ALA A 113 5.97 -18.32 -15.79
CA ALA A 113 5.09 -18.97 -16.76
C ALA A 113 5.86 -19.59 -17.92
N TYR A 114 6.91 -18.92 -18.41
CA TYR A 114 7.79 -19.45 -19.45
C TYR A 114 8.54 -20.70 -18.99
N VAL A 115 9.11 -20.69 -17.79
CA VAL A 115 9.81 -21.84 -17.19
C VAL A 115 8.86 -23.03 -17.04
N ILE A 116 7.67 -22.82 -16.49
CA ILE A 116 6.66 -23.88 -16.32
C ILE A 116 6.28 -24.48 -17.68
N LYS A 117 6.06 -23.66 -18.71
CA LYS A 117 5.77 -24.13 -20.07
C LYS A 117 6.91 -24.99 -20.63
N LYS A 118 8.17 -24.58 -20.42
CA LYS A 118 9.37 -25.34 -20.84
C LYS A 118 9.47 -26.69 -20.11
N VAL A 119 9.21 -26.73 -18.81
CA VAL A 119 9.28 -27.95 -17.98
C VAL A 119 8.14 -28.92 -18.30
N TYR A 120 6.90 -28.43 -18.45
CA TYR A 120 5.75 -29.27 -18.83
C TYR A 120 5.89 -29.85 -20.24
N MET A 121 6.42 -29.08 -21.20
CA MET A 121 6.68 -29.58 -22.55
C MET A 121 7.81 -30.64 -22.57
N GLY A 122 8.79 -30.54 -21.66
CA GLY A 122 9.83 -31.56 -21.48
C GLY A 122 9.28 -32.90 -20.97
N ARG A 123 8.29 -32.89 -20.08
CA ARG A 123 7.62 -34.12 -19.60
C ARG A 123 6.84 -34.84 -20.70
N HIS A 124 6.30 -34.13 -21.69
CA HIS A 124 5.64 -34.75 -22.86
C HIS A 124 6.60 -35.41 -23.87
N SER A 125 7.92 -35.20 -23.73
CA SER A 125 8.94 -35.89 -24.56
C SER A 125 9.59 -37.10 -23.87
N THR A 126 9.27 -37.36 -22.60
CA THR A 126 9.80 -38.51 -21.83
C THR A 126 8.74 -39.60 -21.59
N ASP A 127 7.59 -39.49 -22.26
CA ASP A 127 6.54 -40.53 -22.29
C ASP A 127 6.41 -41.08 -23.72
N ARG A 128 7.55 -41.49 -24.28
CA ARG A 128 7.68 -42.35 -25.47
C ARG A 128 8.87 -43.27 -25.28
#